data_AF-A0A6M3K981-F1
#
_entry.id   AF-A0A6M3K981-F1
#
_cell.length_a   1.000
_cell.length_b   1.000
_cell.length_c   1.000
_cell.angle_alpha   90.00
_cell.angle_beta   90.00
_cell.angle_gamma   90.00
#
_symmetry.space_group_name_H-M   'P 1'
#
loop_
_entity.id
_entity.type
_entity.pdbx_description
1 polymer ?
#
loop_
_entity_poly.entity_id
_entity_poly.type
_entity_poly.pdbx_seq_one_letter_code
_entity_poly.pdbx_strand_id
1 'polypeptide(L)' 'MKIQTTVITPLGTFESNVVEADLTRTQIAEVRCLYEECHKATSLSIQQGNNTYYFPAEVIRKSVIIFDVSE' A
#
# COMPACT_ATOMS: atom_id res chain seq x y z
N MET A 1 9.36 -9.35 10.00
CA MET A 1 9.18 -7.95 9.57
C MET A 1 7.69 -7.65 9.48
N LYS A 2 7.31 -6.42 9.80
CA LYS A 2 5.92 -5.94 9.73
C LYS A 2 5.80 -4.90 8.63
N ILE A 3 4.78 -5.05 7.79
CA ILE A 3 4.46 -4.09 6.72
C ILE A 3 3.13 -3.43 7.02
N GLN A 4 3.08 -2.11 6.89
CA GLN A 4 1.84 -1.35 6.85
C GLN A 4 1.82 -0.48 5.60
N THR A 5 0.69 -0.45 4.90
CA THR A 5 0.48 0.42 3.74
C THR A 5 -0.41 1.57 4.11
N THR A 6 0.04 2.80 3.87
CA THR A 6 -0.75 4.01 4.10
C THR A 6 -1.00 4.71 2.77
N VAL A 7 -2.25 4.96 2.46
CA VAL A 7 -2.70 5.70 1.27
C VAL A 7 -3.25 7.05 1.71
N ILE A 8 -2.58 8.12 1.32
CA ILE A 8 -3.00 9.50 1.61
C ILE A 8 -3.62 10.08 0.35
N THR A 9 -4.91 10.36 0.41
CA THR A 9 -5.72 10.91 -0.68
C THR A 9 -6.31 12.27 -0.28
N PRO A 10 -6.87 13.07 -1.22
CA PRO A 10 -7.64 14.27 -0.86
C PRO A 10 -8.87 13.98 0.02
N LEU A 11 -9.37 12.75 0.04
CA LEU A 11 -10.54 12.33 0.84
C LEU A 11 -10.16 11.90 2.26
N GLY A 12 -8.88 11.72 2.53
CA GLY A 12 -8.38 11.27 3.82
C GLY A 12 -7.22 10.29 3.71
N THR A 13 -6.77 9.83 4.88
CA THR A 13 -5.69 8.87 5.05
C THR A 13 -6.27 7.51 5.42
N PHE A 14 -5.83 6.47 4.72
CA PHE A 14 -6.28 5.10 4.91
C PHE A 14 -5.08 4.20 5.16
N GLU A 15 -5.14 3.43 6.24
CA GLU A 15 -4.07 2.54 6.66
C GLU A 15 -4.54 1.10 6.51
N SER A 16 -3.69 0.26 5.90
CA SER A 16 -3.92 -1.17 5.87
C SER A 16 -3.69 -1.79 7.25
N ASN A 17 -4.19 -3.01 7.41
CA ASN A 17 -3.75 -3.92 8.45
C ASN A 17 -2.24 -4.10 8.37
N VAL A 18 -1.62 -4.30 9.53
CA VAL A 18 -0.23 -4.71 9.62
C VAL A 18 -0.15 -6.17 9.19
N VAL A 19 0.66 -6.43 8.17
CA VAL A 19 0.93 -7.79 7.69
C VAL A 19 2.27 -8.22 8.23
N GLU A 20 2.30 -9.33 8.96
CA GLU A 20 3.55 -10.02 9.28
C GLU A 20 4.00 -10.79 8.04
N ALA A 21 5.15 -10.41 7.51
CA ALA A 21 5.71 -11.02 6.32
C ALA A 21 7.16 -11.43 6.60
N ASP A 22 7.48 -12.64 6.17
CA ASP A 22 8.84 -13.19 6.25
C ASP A 22 9.62 -12.68 5.03
N LEU A 23 9.90 -11.36 5.03
CA LEU A 23 10.58 -10.69 3.93
C LEU A 23 12.09 -10.76 4.07
N THR A 24 12.74 -11.25 3.02
CA THR A 24 14.17 -11.09 2.76
C THR A 24 14.44 -9.71 2.15
N ARG A 25 15.69 -9.23 2.21
CA ARG A 25 16.10 -7.94 1.58
C ARG A 25 15.73 -7.84 0.09
N THR A 26 15.66 -8.95 -0.63
CA THR A 26 15.24 -8.99 -2.05
C THR A 26 13.76 -8.67 -2.22
N GLN A 27 12.90 -9.11 -1.30
CA GLN A 27 11.47 -8.85 -1.35
C GLN A 27 11.12 -7.38 -1.01
N ILE A 28 12.01 -6.64 -0.34
CA ILE A 28 11.87 -5.19 -0.18
C ILE A 28 11.98 -4.47 -1.53
N ALA A 29 12.82 -4.97 -2.44
CA ALA A 29 12.90 -4.44 -3.80
C ALA A 29 11.61 -4.72 -4.60
N GLU A 30 10.96 -5.86 -4.34
CA GLU A 30 9.65 -6.20 -4.90
C GLU A 30 8.54 -5.29 -4.35
N VAL A 31 8.58 -4.92 -3.07
CA VAL A 31 7.67 -3.88 -2.49
C VAL A 31 7.84 -2.54 -3.22
N ARG A 32 9.06 -2.20 -3.62
CA ARG A 32 9.33 -0.99 -4.41
C ARG A 32 8.84 -1.12 -5.86
N CYS A 33 8.90 -2.31 -6.45
CA CYS A 33 8.33 -2.60 -7.76
C CYS A 33 6.80 -2.49 -7.73
N LEU A 34 6.16 -3.00 -6.66
CA LEU A 34 4.74 -2.83 -6.39
C LEU A 34 4.32 -1.35 -6.35
N TYR A 35 5.19 -0.43 -5.89
CA TYR A 35 4.91 1.02 -5.95
C TYR A 35 4.84 1.56 -7.38
N GLU A 36 5.79 1.19 -8.23
CA GLU A 36 5.79 1.58 -9.64
C GLU A 36 4.61 0.98 -10.41
N GLU A 37 4.26 -0.26 -10.06
CA GLU A 37 3.06 -0.91 -10.57
C GLU A 37 1.79 -0.25 -10.04
N CYS A 38 1.72 0.19 -8.79
CA CYS A 38 0.56 0.93 -8.25
C CYS A 38 0.30 2.23 -9.02
N HIS A 39 1.33 2.95 -9.46
CA HIS A 39 1.17 4.11 -10.33
C HIS A 39 0.65 3.76 -11.73
N LYS A 40 0.86 2.52 -12.18
CA LYS A 40 0.32 1.96 -13.43
C LYS A 40 -0.98 1.16 -13.23
N ALA A 41 -1.33 0.85 -11.99
CA ALA A 41 -2.42 -0.04 -11.64
C ALA A 41 -3.75 0.65 -11.94
N THR A 42 -4.71 -0.15 -12.38
CA THR A 42 -6.08 0.30 -12.67
C THR A 42 -6.89 0.51 -11.38
N SER A 43 -6.48 -0.14 -10.28
CA SER A 43 -7.04 0.03 -8.94
C SER A 43 -6.12 -0.54 -7.87
N LEU A 44 -6.34 -0.15 -6.61
CA LEU A 44 -5.68 -0.64 -5.41
C LEU A 44 -6.74 -0.92 -4.35
N SER A 45 -6.59 -1.98 -3.57
CA SER A 45 -7.43 -2.20 -2.40
C SER A 45 -6.57 -2.34 -1.15
N ILE A 46 -7.00 -1.72 -0.05
CA ILE A 46 -6.39 -1.93 1.26
C ILE A 46 -7.43 -2.45 2.24
N GLN A 47 -7.04 -3.38 3.09
CA GLN A 47 -7.89 -3.91 4.15
C GLN A 47 -7.56 -3.21 5.46
N GLN A 48 -8.56 -2.67 6.16
CA GLN A 48 -8.43 -2.03 7.46
C GLN A 48 -9.48 -2.61 8.40
N GLY A 49 -9.02 -3.37 9.40
CA GLY A 49 -9.88 -4.23 10.22
C GLY A 49 -10.65 -5.21 9.34
N ASN A 50 -11.98 -5.19 9.44
CA ASN A 50 -12.89 -6.02 8.65
C ASN A 50 -13.34 -5.35 7.33
N ASN A 51 -12.92 -4.11 7.08
CA ASN A 51 -13.32 -3.36 5.90
C ASN A 51 -12.25 -3.45 4.81
N THR A 52 -12.69 -3.51 3.56
CA THR A 52 -11.82 -3.40 2.39
C THR A 52 -12.16 -2.12 1.65
N TYR A 53 -11.19 -1.23 1.51
CA TYR A 53 -11.32 0.02 0.76
C TYR A 53 -10.73 -0.15 -0.63
N TYR A 54 -11.48 0.26 -1.64
CA TYR A 54 -11.05 0.20 -3.05
C TYR A 54 -10.80 1.61 -3.58
N PHE A 55 -9.64 1.81 -4.17
CA PHE A 55 -9.20 3.06 -4.78
C PHE A 55 -9.06 2.86 -6.29
N PRO A 56 -9.76 3.65 -7.12
CA PRO A 56 -9.56 3.64 -8.56
C PRO A 56 -8.24 4.33 -8.93
N ALA A 57 -7.71 4.01 -10.12
CA ALA A 57 -6.46 4.59 -10.65
C ALA A 57 -6.40 6.12 -10.55
N GLU A 58 -7.50 6.82 -10.79
CA GLU A 58 -7.54 8.28 -10.74
C GLU A 58 -7.26 8.86 -9.35
N VAL A 59 -7.66 8.15 -8.29
CA VAL A 59 -7.38 8.53 -6.90
C VAL A 59 -5.94 8.22 -6.58
N ILE A 60 -5.47 7.02 -6.93
CA ILE A 60 -4.11 6.55 -6.69
C ILE A 60 -3.07 7.49 -7.31
N ARG A 61 -3.28 7.91 -8.57
CA ARG A 61 -2.38 8.83 -9.29
C ARG A 61 -2.23 10.20 -8.62
N LYS A 62 -3.16 10.58 -7.74
CA LYS A 62 -3.16 11.84 -6.98
C LYS A 62 -2.88 11.62 -5.49
N SER A 63 -2.44 10.42 -5.11
CA SER A 63 -2.25 10.02 -3.73
C SER A 63 -0.78 9.77 -3.43
N VAL A 64 -0.43 9.86 -2.14
CA VAL A 64 0.86 9.39 -1.63
C VAL A 64 0.66 8.01 -1.05
N ILE A 65 1.46 7.03 -1.49
CA ILE A 65 1.46 5.68 -0.93
C ILE A 65 2.76 5.50 -0.15
N ILE A 66 2.63 5.14 1.13
CA ILE A 66 3.75 4.86 2.04
C ILE A 66 3.69 3.38 2.41
N PHE A 67 4.83 2.70 2.34
CA PHE A 67 5.01 1.36 2.89
C PHE A 67 5.94 1.47 4.08
N ASP A 68 5.39 1.35 5.28
CA ASP A 68 6.18 1.30 6.50
C ASP A 68 6.64 -0.15 6.73
N VAL A 69 7.95 -0.35 6.82
CA VAL A 69 8.57 -1.66 7.00
C VAL A 69 9.43 -1.60 8.26
N SER A 70 9.02 -2.35 9.28
CA SER A 70 9.75 -2.49 10.54
C SER A 70 10.26 -3.93 10.72
N GLU A 71 11.42 -4.07 11.37
CA GLU A 71 12.00 -5.38 11.72
C GLU A 71 11.17 -6.11 12.77
#